data_AF-A0A7V5P9N7-F1
#
_entry.id   AF-A0A7V5P9N7-F1
#
_cell.length_a   1.000
_cell.length_b   1.000
_cell.length_c   1.000
_cell.angle_alpha   90.00
_cell.angle_beta   90.00
_cell.angle_gamma   90.00
#
_symmetry.space_group_name_H-M   'P 1'
#
loop_
_entity.id
_entity.type
_entity.pdbx_description
1 polymer ?
#
loop_
_entity_poly.entity_id
_entity_poly.type
_entity_poly.pdbx_seq_one_letter_code
_entity_poly.pdbx_strand_id
1 'polypeptide(L)'
;MRLAVRWPSAPARKWLLPALMLLGLAHGVLYALIIPPWQAPDEPGHFEHSYLLSRQWHVLSPVRPDPAFELNLIASLYANRYWDYVPHAQPDQMPLRLADLNTFVAVDRTLDRPSLSYVPYALALLPVEHQDIDLQLRLLRLLSACSLPLLVWLAWRAASLLFPEDAGPAIVAAALVALIPQHAYIQASVNDGNLAD
;
A
#
# COMPACT_ATOMS: atom_id res chain seq x y z
N MET A 1 38.40 -18.36 0.69
CA MET A 1 38.31 -17.67 -0.62
C MET A 1 37.48 -16.41 -0.41
N ARG A 2 38.10 -15.23 -0.26
CA ARG A 2 37.37 -13.96 -0.14
C ARG A 2 36.99 -13.50 -1.55
N LEU A 3 35.71 -13.48 -1.88
CA LEU A 3 35.23 -12.84 -3.10
C LEU A 3 35.56 -11.34 -2.98
N ALA A 4 36.56 -10.88 -3.73
CA ALA A 4 36.92 -9.47 -3.79
C ALA A 4 35.88 -8.75 -4.67
N VAL A 5 34.72 -8.44 -4.08
CA VAL A 5 33.72 -7.61 -4.73
C VAL A 5 34.28 -6.19 -4.84
N ARG A 6 34.47 -5.71 -6.08
CA ARG A 6 34.89 -4.33 -6.33
C ARG A 6 33.67 -3.43 -6.29
N TRP A 7 33.48 -2.74 -5.16
CA TRP A 7 32.41 -1.76 -5.01
C TRP A 7 32.63 -0.53 -5.90
N PRO A 8 31.55 0.21 -6.27
CA PRO A 8 31.65 1.41 -7.07
C PRO A 8 32.58 2.46 -6.46
N SER A 9 33.26 3.24 -7.31
CA SER A 9 34.12 4.34 -6.87
C SER A 9 33.35 5.37 -6.03
N ALA A 10 34.03 6.10 -5.14
CA ALA A 10 33.44 7.12 -4.26
C ALA A 10 32.46 8.10 -4.96
N PRO A 11 32.74 8.63 -6.17
CA PRO A 11 31.79 9.51 -6.86
C PRO A 11 30.58 8.79 -7.47
N ALA A 12 30.64 7.48 -7.76
CA ALA A 12 29.47 6.71 -8.20
C ALA A 12 28.60 6.32 -7.00
N ARG A 13 29.23 6.03 -5.84
CA ARG A 13 28.54 5.69 -4.59
C ARG A 13 27.61 6.79 -4.08
N LYS A 14 27.95 8.07 -4.28
CA LYS A 14 27.11 9.20 -3.83
C LYS A 14 25.75 9.27 -4.53
N TRP A 15 25.64 8.73 -5.75
CA TRP A 15 24.41 8.72 -6.53
C TRP A 15 23.61 7.43 -6.39
N LEU A 16 24.21 6.39 -5.83
CA LEU A 16 23.59 5.08 -5.75
C LEU A 16 22.36 5.06 -4.84
N LEU A 17 22.44 5.68 -3.66
CA LEU A 17 21.28 5.76 -2.76
C LEU A 17 20.11 6.55 -3.38
N PRO A 18 20.30 7.80 -3.89
CA PRO A 18 19.24 8.49 -4.61
C PRO A 18 18.66 7.69 -5.79
N ALA A 19 19.50 7.00 -6.55
CA ALA A 19 19.05 6.16 -7.66
C ALA A 19 18.19 4.97 -7.17
N LEU A 20 18.58 4.30 -6.09
CA LEU A 20 17.79 3.22 -5.50
C LEU A 20 16.47 3.71 -4.90
N MET A 21 16.46 4.88 -4.27
CA MET A 21 15.24 5.52 -3.76
C MET A 21 14.28 5.86 -4.90
N LEU A 22 14.78 6.44 -6.00
CA LEU A 22 13.97 6.75 -7.18
C LEU A 22 13.45 5.48 -7.86
N LEU A 23 14.29 4.44 -7.94
CA LEU A 23 13.90 3.13 -8.48
C LEU A 23 12.80 2.49 -7.63
N GLY A 24 12.94 2.54 -6.29
CA GLY A 24 11.88 2.12 -5.36
C GLY A 24 10.59 2.89 -5.57
N LEU A 25 10.64 4.22 -5.64
CA LEU A 25 9.45 5.04 -5.90
C LEU A 25 8.77 4.65 -7.22
N ALA A 26 9.54 4.54 -8.30
CA ALA A 26 9.02 4.15 -9.61
C ALA A 26 8.38 2.76 -9.58
N HIS A 27 8.99 1.81 -8.85
CA HIS A 27 8.48 0.46 -8.68
C HIS A 27 7.15 0.43 -7.91
N GLY A 28 7.05 1.16 -6.81
CA GLY A 28 5.80 1.29 -6.04
C GLY A 28 4.70 2.00 -6.83
N VAL A 29 5.01 3.12 -7.49
CA VAL A 29 4.06 3.84 -8.37
C VAL A 29 3.58 2.95 -9.50
N LEU A 30 4.45 2.13 -10.09
CA LEU A 30 4.06 1.19 -11.13
C LEU A 30 2.99 0.21 -10.63
N TYR A 31 3.18 -0.39 -9.46
CA TYR A 31 2.18 -1.26 -8.85
C TYR A 31 0.89 -0.53 -8.51
N ALA A 32 0.99 0.67 -7.92
CA ALA A 32 -0.18 1.49 -7.57
C ALA A 32 -1.07 1.78 -8.79
N LEU A 33 -0.46 1.93 -9.98
CA LEU A 33 -1.15 2.28 -11.20
C LEU A 33 -1.66 1.09 -12.02
N ILE A 34 -0.87 0.01 -12.10
CA ILE A 34 -1.15 -1.15 -12.96
C ILE A 34 -2.10 -2.14 -12.31
N ILE A 35 -1.98 -2.36 -10.99
CA ILE A 35 -2.83 -3.34 -10.31
C ILE A 35 -4.27 -2.82 -10.31
N PRO A 36 -5.26 -3.60 -10.77
CA PRO A 36 -6.65 -3.17 -10.71
C PRO A 36 -7.09 -2.84 -9.28
N PRO A 37 -8.03 -1.93 -9.07
CA PRO A 37 -8.66 -1.71 -7.78
C PRO A 37 -9.08 -3.02 -7.10
N TRP A 38 -8.91 -3.08 -5.78
CA TRP A 38 -9.38 -4.18 -4.91
C TRP A 38 -8.68 -5.54 -5.10
N GLN A 39 -7.60 -5.59 -5.89
CA GLN A 39 -6.81 -6.81 -6.08
C GLN A 39 -5.67 -6.96 -5.09
N ALA A 40 -5.42 -5.97 -4.23
CA ALA A 40 -4.48 -6.12 -3.13
C ALA A 40 -5.12 -6.84 -1.93
N PRO A 41 -4.35 -7.66 -1.18
CA PRO A 41 -4.86 -8.36 -0.01
C PRO A 41 -5.50 -7.38 0.98
N ASP A 42 -6.72 -7.69 1.41
CA ASP A 42 -7.52 -6.96 2.44
C ASP A 42 -7.72 -5.45 2.18
N GLU A 43 -7.27 -4.95 1.02
CA GLU A 43 -7.26 -3.54 0.66
C GLU A 43 -8.64 -2.87 0.74
N PRO A 44 -9.75 -3.52 0.31
CA PRO A 44 -11.08 -2.95 0.49
C PRO A 44 -11.41 -2.62 1.95
N GLY A 45 -11.01 -3.47 2.90
CA GLY A 45 -11.26 -3.26 4.33
C GLY A 45 -10.44 -2.09 4.88
N HIS A 46 -9.15 -2.01 4.54
CA HIS A 46 -8.28 -0.91 4.94
C HIS A 46 -8.70 0.44 4.32
N PHE A 47 -9.12 0.43 3.05
CA PHE A 47 -9.67 1.59 2.38
C PHE A 47 -10.97 2.04 3.05
N GLU A 48 -11.90 1.12 3.30
CA GLU A 48 -13.16 1.40 3.98
C GLU A 48 -12.91 2.06 5.35
N HIS A 49 -11.98 1.52 6.14
CA HIS A 49 -11.65 2.09 7.44
C HIS A 49 -11.18 3.55 7.28
N SER A 50 -10.23 3.80 6.38
CA SER A 50 -9.69 5.15 6.14
C SER A 50 -10.77 6.13 5.66
N TYR A 51 -11.64 5.65 4.76
CA TYR A 51 -12.77 6.40 4.20
C TYR A 51 -13.80 6.78 5.28
N LEU A 52 -14.16 5.84 6.14
CA LEU A 52 -15.13 6.10 7.21
C LEU A 52 -14.50 6.93 8.33
N LEU A 53 -13.21 6.73 8.62
CA LEU A 53 -12.46 7.54 9.58
C LEU A 53 -12.43 9.01 9.17
N SER A 54 -12.23 9.33 7.88
CA SER A 54 -12.20 10.72 7.39
C SER A 54 -13.54 11.46 7.57
N ARG A 55 -14.64 10.72 7.80
CA ARG A 55 -16.01 11.25 7.96
C ARG A 55 -16.47 11.24 9.41
N GLN A 56 -16.15 10.18 10.14
CA GLN A 56 -16.63 9.96 11.52
C GLN A 56 -15.64 10.46 12.57
N TRP A 57 -14.35 10.53 12.24
CA TRP A 57 -13.26 10.93 13.14
C TRP A 57 -13.18 10.10 14.45
N HIS A 58 -13.66 8.87 14.39
CA HIS A 58 -13.56 7.88 15.47
C HIS A 58 -12.20 7.15 15.40
N VAL A 59 -11.15 7.78 15.92
CA VAL A 59 -9.77 7.27 15.79
C VAL A 59 -9.46 6.08 16.70
N LEU A 60 -9.95 6.10 17.95
CA LEU A 60 -9.61 5.11 18.99
C LEU A 60 -10.78 4.19 19.36
N SER A 61 -11.85 4.24 18.57
CA SER A 61 -13.06 3.44 18.77
C SER A 61 -13.45 2.81 17.43
N PRO A 62 -14.18 1.68 17.44
CA PRO A 62 -14.70 1.08 16.22
C PRO A 62 -15.43 2.09 15.33
N VAL A 63 -15.20 1.95 14.02
CA VAL A 63 -15.82 2.80 13.01
C VAL A 63 -17.10 2.12 12.52
N ARG A 64 -18.18 2.89 12.33
CA ARG A 64 -19.48 2.29 11.97
C ARG A 64 -19.60 2.11 10.45
N PRO A 65 -20.08 0.96 9.97
CA PRO A 65 -20.39 0.76 8.55
C PRO A 65 -21.35 1.81 7.99
N ASP A 66 -21.16 2.19 6.72
CA ASP A 66 -22.08 3.05 5.97
C ASP A 66 -22.68 2.28 4.78
N PRO A 67 -24.01 2.06 4.74
CA PRO A 67 -24.65 1.37 3.62
C PRO A 67 -24.45 2.05 2.26
N ALA A 68 -24.33 3.38 2.23
CA ALA A 68 -24.09 4.09 0.97
C ALA A 68 -22.68 3.82 0.44
N PHE A 69 -21.70 3.74 1.34
CA PHE A 69 -20.34 3.32 0.99
C PHE A 69 -20.31 1.87 0.51
N GLU A 70 -20.96 0.95 1.21
CA GLU A 70 -20.99 -0.47 0.82
C GLU A 70 -21.51 -0.63 -0.62
N LEU A 71 -22.59 0.06 -0.98
CA LEU A 71 -23.13 0.02 -2.34
C LEU A 71 -22.14 0.56 -3.39
N ASN A 72 -21.44 1.66 -3.08
CA ASN A 72 -20.43 2.23 -3.96
C ASN A 72 -19.24 1.26 -4.14
N LEU A 73 -18.78 0.62 -3.06
CA LEU A 73 -17.72 -0.37 -3.11
C LEU A 73 -18.14 -1.57 -3.96
N ILE A 74 -19.34 -2.10 -3.76
CA ILE A 74 -19.88 -3.20 -4.58
C ILE A 74 -19.91 -2.79 -6.06
N ALA A 75 -20.44 -1.61 -6.37
CA ALA A 75 -20.48 -1.13 -7.75
C ALA A 75 -19.07 -1.04 -8.37
N SER A 76 -18.08 -0.59 -7.60
CA SER A 76 -16.68 -0.55 -8.05
C SER A 76 -16.04 -1.94 -8.22
N LEU A 77 -16.35 -2.92 -7.35
CA LEU A 77 -15.90 -4.30 -7.52
C LEU A 77 -16.37 -4.88 -8.87
N TYR A 78 -17.61 -4.60 -9.26
CA TYR A 78 -18.17 -5.00 -10.56
C TYR A 78 -17.49 -4.26 -11.71
N ALA A 79 -17.32 -2.94 -11.59
CA ALA A 79 -16.66 -2.13 -12.62
C ALA A 79 -15.20 -2.54 -12.87
N ASN A 80 -14.50 -2.96 -11.81
CA ASN A 80 -13.09 -3.34 -11.86
C ASN A 80 -12.86 -4.86 -11.99
N ARG A 81 -13.91 -5.62 -12.34
CA ARG A 81 -13.83 -7.07 -12.64
C ARG A 81 -13.17 -7.87 -11.51
N TYR A 82 -13.54 -7.58 -10.25
CA TYR A 82 -12.91 -8.14 -9.07
C TYR A 82 -12.80 -9.69 -9.12
N TRP A 83 -13.88 -10.34 -9.55
CA TRP A 83 -14.04 -11.79 -9.59
C TRP A 83 -13.17 -12.52 -10.63
N ASP A 84 -12.57 -11.82 -11.59
CA ASP A 84 -11.67 -12.46 -12.56
C ASP A 84 -10.38 -13.00 -11.94
N TYR A 85 -10.03 -12.50 -10.76
CA TYR A 85 -8.74 -12.71 -10.10
C TYR A 85 -8.86 -13.34 -8.72
N VAL A 86 -10.08 -13.64 -8.25
CA VAL A 86 -10.33 -14.31 -6.97
C VAL A 86 -11.05 -15.65 -7.18
N PRO A 87 -10.87 -16.63 -6.28
CA PRO A 87 -11.47 -17.96 -6.43
C PRO A 87 -12.96 -18.00 -6.02
N HIS A 88 -13.73 -16.95 -6.32
CA HIS A 88 -15.14 -16.82 -5.96
C HIS A 88 -15.97 -16.48 -7.21
N ALA A 89 -17.18 -17.01 -7.29
CA ALA A 89 -18.09 -16.69 -8.38
C ALA A 89 -18.67 -15.27 -8.20
N GLN A 90 -18.74 -14.52 -9.30
CA GLN A 90 -19.47 -13.27 -9.33
C GLN A 90 -20.98 -13.54 -9.22
N PRO A 91 -21.71 -12.87 -8.31
CA PRO A 91 -23.16 -12.97 -8.27
C PRO A 91 -23.81 -12.43 -9.56
N ASP A 92 -24.87 -13.09 -10.05
CA ASP A 92 -25.60 -12.65 -11.25
C ASP A 92 -26.29 -11.29 -11.04
N GLN A 93 -26.72 -11.03 -9.80
CA GLN A 93 -27.34 -9.78 -9.39
C GLN A 93 -26.45 -9.05 -8.41
N MET A 94 -26.25 -7.76 -8.65
CA MET A 94 -25.47 -6.91 -7.75
C MET A 94 -26.16 -6.80 -6.39
N PRO A 95 -25.54 -7.29 -5.30
CA PRO A 95 -26.12 -7.18 -3.97
C PRO A 95 -26.12 -5.74 -3.47
N LEU A 96 -26.94 -5.47 -2.44
CA LEU A 96 -27.03 -4.15 -1.82
C LEU A 96 -26.11 -3.99 -0.60
N ARG A 97 -25.66 -5.11 0.00
CA ARG A 97 -24.80 -5.12 1.19
C ARG A 97 -23.56 -5.97 0.97
N LEU A 98 -22.45 -5.57 1.57
CA LEU A 98 -21.21 -6.35 1.49
C LEU A 98 -21.37 -7.72 2.16
N ALA A 99 -22.17 -7.81 3.23
CA ALA A 99 -22.42 -9.05 3.95
C ALA A 99 -23.08 -10.14 3.09
N ASP A 100 -23.72 -9.76 1.97
CA ASP A 100 -24.35 -10.70 1.04
C ASP A 100 -23.34 -11.26 0.00
N LEU A 101 -22.12 -10.73 -0.02
CA LEU A 101 -21.03 -11.26 -0.84
C LEU A 101 -20.33 -12.42 -0.11
N ASN A 102 -20.19 -13.54 -0.79
CA ASN A 102 -19.35 -14.64 -0.32
C ASN A 102 -17.92 -14.49 -0.86
N THR A 103 -17.23 -13.41 -0.48
CA THR A 103 -15.85 -13.09 -0.90
C THR A 103 -15.03 -12.52 0.25
N PHE A 104 -13.70 -12.43 0.07
CA PHE A 104 -12.79 -11.83 1.06
C PHE A 104 -13.21 -10.42 1.49
N VAL A 105 -13.76 -9.61 0.57
CA VAL A 105 -14.21 -8.24 0.86
C VAL A 105 -15.26 -8.17 1.97
N ALA A 106 -16.12 -9.17 2.06
CA ALA A 106 -17.17 -9.21 3.08
C ALA A 106 -16.65 -9.61 4.47
N VAL A 107 -15.60 -10.44 4.49
CA VAL A 107 -15.09 -11.10 5.71
C VAL A 107 -13.97 -10.29 6.33
N ASP A 108 -13.05 -9.75 5.53
CA ASP A 108 -11.79 -9.15 5.98
C ASP A 108 -11.92 -7.65 6.23
N ARG A 109 -12.98 -7.25 6.96
CA ARG A 109 -13.20 -5.84 7.34
C ARG A 109 -12.41 -5.49 8.60
N THR A 110 -11.87 -4.28 8.64
CA THR A 110 -10.98 -3.81 9.73
C THR A 110 -11.65 -2.79 10.67
N LEU A 111 -12.97 -2.62 10.58
CA LEU A 111 -13.71 -1.57 11.27
C LEU A 111 -13.67 -1.66 12.81
N ASP A 112 -13.52 -2.87 13.35
CA ASP A 112 -13.40 -3.12 14.79
C ASP A 112 -11.96 -3.05 15.31
N ARG A 113 -10.99 -2.74 14.45
CA ARG A 113 -9.55 -2.69 14.76
C ARG A 113 -9.02 -1.27 14.59
N PRO A 114 -9.31 -0.35 15.54
CA PRO A 114 -8.85 1.03 15.44
C PRO A 114 -7.31 1.07 15.38
N SER A 115 -6.77 1.80 14.42
CA SER A 115 -5.33 2.01 14.26
C SER A 115 -5.03 3.45 13.85
N LEU A 116 -3.96 4.02 14.43
CA LEU A 116 -3.46 5.33 14.05
C LEU A 116 -2.87 5.36 12.63
N SER A 117 -2.51 4.20 12.07
CA SER A 117 -1.97 4.14 10.70
C SER A 117 -2.98 4.53 9.62
N TYR A 118 -4.28 4.58 9.93
CA TYR A 118 -5.30 5.07 9.00
C TYR A 118 -5.44 6.61 8.99
N VAL A 119 -4.90 7.31 9.98
CA VAL A 119 -5.05 8.78 10.07
C VAL A 119 -4.43 9.51 8.87
N PRO A 120 -3.21 9.19 8.42
CA PRO A 120 -2.64 9.82 7.23
C PRO A 120 -3.48 9.59 5.97
N TYR A 121 -4.04 8.39 5.79
CA TYR A 121 -4.95 8.10 4.68
C TYR A 121 -6.24 8.91 4.79
N ALA A 122 -6.86 8.94 5.97
CA ALA A 122 -8.08 9.71 6.20
C ALA A 122 -7.89 11.20 5.89
N LEU A 123 -6.74 11.78 6.30
CA LEU A 123 -6.39 13.16 5.98
C LEU A 123 -6.19 13.38 4.47
N ALA A 124 -5.57 12.43 3.78
CA ALA A 124 -5.36 12.50 2.33
C ALA A 124 -6.66 12.41 1.52
N LEU A 125 -7.73 11.83 2.08
CA LEU A 125 -9.04 11.76 1.44
C LEU A 125 -9.82 13.07 1.48
N LEU A 126 -9.58 13.94 2.47
CA LEU A 126 -10.34 15.20 2.64
C LEU A 126 -10.42 16.07 1.37
N PRO A 127 -9.32 16.35 0.64
CA PRO A 127 -9.40 17.19 -0.56
C PRO A 127 -10.12 16.52 -1.75
N VAL A 128 -10.31 15.20 -1.72
CA VAL A 128 -10.86 14.42 -2.84
C VAL A 128 -12.14 13.66 -2.46
N GLU A 129 -12.79 14.03 -1.35
CA GLU A 129 -13.95 13.31 -0.81
C GLU A 129 -15.15 13.23 -1.77
N HIS A 130 -15.21 14.17 -2.72
CA HIS A 130 -16.25 14.31 -3.73
C HIS A 130 -15.98 13.50 -5.01
N GLN A 131 -14.80 12.89 -5.12
CA GLN A 131 -14.42 12.06 -6.25
C GLN A 131 -14.90 10.63 -6.05
N ASP A 132 -14.88 9.82 -7.11
CA ASP A 132 -15.19 8.40 -7.01
C ASP A 132 -14.16 7.64 -6.13
N ILE A 133 -14.59 6.51 -5.59
CA ILE A 133 -13.75 5.74 -4.66
C ILE A 133 -12.53 5.11 -5.33
N ASP A 134 -12.51 4.96 -6.66
CA ASP A 134 -11.38 4.39 -7.39
C ASP A 134 -10.25 5.40 -7.51
N LEU A 135 -10.58 6.67 -7.76
CA LEU A 135 -9.62 7.78 -7.71
C LEU A 135 -9.10 7.99 -6.29
N GLN A 136 -9.99 7.95 -5.30
CA GLN A 136 -9.60 8.00 -3.88
C GLN A 136 -8.62 6.86 -3.54
N LEU A 137 -8.93 5.62 -3.93
CA LEU A 137 -8.04 4.47 -3.74
C LEU A 137 -6.68 4.69 -4.40
N ARG A 138 -6.67 5.15 -5.65
CA ARG A 138 -5.43 5.41 -6.40
C ARG A 138 -4.57 6.47 -5.71
N LEU A 139 -5.17 7.52 -5.16
CA LEU A 139 -4.48 8.52 -4.37
C LEU A 139 -3.82 7.88 -3.13
N LEU A 140 -4.56 7.06 -2.39
CA LEU A 140 -4.03 6.40 -1.19
C LEU A 140 -2.91 5.42 -1.52
N ARG A 141 -3.02 4.65 -2.61
CA ARG A 141 -1.95 3.79 -3.12
C ARG A 141 -0.68 4.57 -3.45
N LEU A 142 -0.81 5.73 -4.10
CA LEU A 142 0.33 6.61 -4.40
C LEU A 142 0.95 7.19 -3.12
N LEU A 143 0.13 7.51 -2.12
CA LEU A 143 0.62 7.92 -0.81
C LEU A 143 1.40 6.79 -0.13
N SER A 144 0.87 5.55 -0.12
CA SER A 144 1.58 4.39 0.40
C SER A 144 2.90 4.17 -0.33
N ALA A 145 2.92 4.23 -1.67
CA ALA A 145 4.13 4.01 -2.46
C ALA A 145 5.26 5.02 -2.15
N CYS A 146 4.93 6.20 -1.60
CA CYS A 146 5.92 7.18 -1.14
C CYS A 146 6.68 6.74 0.12
N SER A 147 6.24 5.69 0.85
CA SER A 147 6.99 5.11 1.97
C SER A 147 8.23 4.35 1.50
N LEU A 148 8.18 3.73 0.31
CA LEU A 148 9.23 2.83 -0.16
C LEU A 148 10.61 3.49 -0.30
N PRO A 149 10.75 4.74 -0.81
CA PRO A 149 12.02 5.47 -0.76
C PRO A 149 12.57 5.67 0.65
N LEU A 150 11.70 5.90 1.64
CA LEU A 150 12.10 6.05 3.03
C LEU A 150 12.62 4.72 3.59
N LEU A 151 11.95 3.60 3.29
CA LEU A 151 12.41 2.26 3.68
C LEU A 151 13.76 1.90 3.05
N VAL A 152 13.97 2.24 1.77
CA VAL A 152 15.27 2.08 1.10
C VAL A 152 16.35 2.89 1.80
N TRP A 153 16.05 4.13 2.18
CA TRP A 153 16.98 4.97 2.95
C TRP A 153 17.28 4.38 4.33
N LEU A 154 16.26 3.94 5.08
CA LEU A 154 16.41 3.32 6.40
C LEU A 154 17.27 2.06 6.32
N ALA A 155 17.03 1.18 5.35
CA ALA A 155 17.82 -0.03 5.13
C ALA A 155 19.28 0.29 4.83
N TRP A 156 19.54 1.29 3.97
CA TRP A 156 20.90 1.76 3.70
C TRP A 156 21.57 2.27 4.98
N ARG A 157 20.88 3.10 5.77
CA ARG A 157 21.41 3.70 7.00
C ARG A 157 21.70 2.64 8.06
N ALA A 158 20.78 1.70 8.29
CA ALA A 158 20.95 0.61 9.24
C ALA A 158 22.16 -0.24 8.90
N ALA A 159 22.29 -0.68 7.64
CA ALA A 159 23.44 -1.46 7.20
C ALA A 159 24.76 -0.67 7.26
N SER A 160 24.74 0.63 6.93
CA SER A 160 25.92 1.50 7.05
C SER A 160 26.37 1.70 8.49
N LEU A 161 25.45 1.63 9.46
CA LEU A 161 25.79 1.71 10.89
C LEU A 161 26.43 0.41 11.40
N LEU A 162 25.96 -0.74 10.91
CA LEU A 162 26.49 -2.05 11.29
C LEU A 162 27.84 -2.36 10.62
N PHE A 163 28.06 -1.88 9.40
CA PHE A 163 29.26 -2.14 8.60
C PHE A 163 29.88 -0.82 8.08
N PRO A 164 30.47 0.02 8.96
CA PRO A 164 30.92 1.36 8.59
C PRO A 164 32.03 1.38 7.53
N GLU A 165 32.86 0.34 7.50
CA GLU A 165 34.02 0.21 6.59
C GLU A 165 33.67 -0.45 5.24
N ASP A 166 32.48 -1.05 5.10
CA ASP A 166 32.06 -1.76 3.89
C ASP A 166 30.70 -1.25 3.40
N ALA A 167 30.69 -0.62 2.23
CA ALA A 167 29.44 -0.14 1.61
C ALA A 167 28.57 -1.28 1.05
N GLY A 168 29.13 -2.47 0.88
CA GLY A 168 28.47 -3.62 0.27
C GLY A 168 27.14 -4.00 0.91
N PRO A 169 27.11 -4.27 2.23
CA PRO A 169 25.88 -4.57 2.95
C PRO A 169 24.79 -3.50 2.76
N ALA A 170 25.16 -2.21 2.76
CA ALA A 170 24.19 -1.13 2.57
C ALA A 170 23.61 -1.10 1.15
N ILE A 171 24.45 -1.33 0.14
CA ILE A 171 24.01 -1.43 -1.26
C ILE A 171 23.05 -2.61 -1.42
N VAL A 172 23.41 -3.78 -0.92
CA VAL A 172 22.60 -4.99 -1.03
C VAL A 172 21.28 -4.84 -0.29
N ALA A 173 21.29 -4.35 0.96
CA ALA A 173 20.09 -4.15 1.75
C ALA A 173 19.12 -3.17 1.06
N ALA A 174 19.62 -2.01 0.63
CA ALA A 174 18.81 -1.01 -0.06
C ALA A 174 18.27 -1.51 -1.41
N ALA A 175 19.08 -2.26 -2.17
CA ALA A 175 18.65 -2.85 -3.43
C ALA A 175 17.57 -3.91 -3.23
N LEU A 176 17.70 -4.77 -2.20
CA LEU A 176 16.68 -5.77 -1.87
C LEU A 176 15.36 -5.08 -1.51
N VAL A 177 15.38 -4.08 -0.63
CA VAL A 177 14.16 -3.33 -0.27
C VAL A 177 13.54 -2.65 -1.49
N ALA A 178 14.35 -2.03 -2.36
CA ALA A 178 13.84 -1.36 -3.56
C ALA A 178 13.25 -2.32 -4.62
N LEU A 179 13.78 -3.54 -4.71
CA LEU A 179 13.58 -4.41 -5.88
C LEU A 179 12.80 -5.71 -5.61
N ILE A 180 12.52 -6.06 -4.35
CA ILE A 180 11.65 -7.22 -4.06
C ILE A 180 10.23 -6.91 -4.56
N PRO A 181 9.70 -7.64 -5.56
CA PRO A 181 8.41 -7.32 -6.18
C PRO A 181 7.25 -7.36 -5.18
N GLN A 182 7.22 -8.38 -4.32
CA GLN A 182 6.20 -8.53 -3.30
C GLN A 182 6.17 -7.34 -2.32
N HIS A 183 7.35 -6.85 -1.92
CA HIS A 183 7.44 -5.73 -0.98
C HIS A 183 6.92 -4.44 -1.63
N ALA A 184 7.35 -4.14 -2.86
CA ALA A 184 6.87 -2.96 -3.58
C ALA A 184 5.36 -3.02 -3.87
N TYR A 185 4.83 -4.20 -4.16
CA TYR A 185 3.39 -4.41 -4.35
C TYR A 185 2.58 -4.12 -3.09
N ILE A 186 2.98 -4.70 -1.95
CA ILE A 186 2.30 -4.46 -0.67
C ILE A 186 2.44 -3.00 -0.24
N GLN A 187 3.62 -2.39 -0.39
CA GLN A 187 3.83 -0.97 -0.09
C GLN A 187 3.07 -0.02 -1.02
N ALA A 188 2.61 -0.50 -2.18
CA ALA A 188 1.78 0.25 -3.12
C ALA A 188 0.27 0.02 -2.93
N SER A 189 -0.15 -0.79 -1.96
CA SER A 189 -1.57 -0.97 -1.59
C SER A 189 -1.97 -0.12 -0.39
N VAL A 190 -3.26 -0.06 -0.09
CA VAL A 190 -3.74 0.51 1.18
C VAL A 190 -3.77 -0.60 2.22
N ASN A 191 -2.94 -0.48 3.26
CA ASN A 191 -2.96 -1.37 4.43
C ASN A 191 -2.61 -0.58 5.69
N ASP A 192 -2.71 -1.19 6.87
CA ASP A 192 -2.30 -0.59 8.13
C ASP A 192 -0.80 -0.72 8.47
N GLY A 193 -0.07 -1.61 7.80
CA GLY A 193 1.37 -1.86 8.01
C GLY A 193 2.33 -0.92 7.29
N ASN A 194 1.97 -0.40 6.11
CA ASN A 194 2.84 0.34 5.20
C ASN A 194 3.36 1.65 5.80
N LEU A 195 2.58 2.26 6.70
CA LEU A 195 2.95 3.48 7.42
C LEU A 195 3.50 3.21 8.82
N ALA A 196 3.51 1.94 9.25
CA ALA A 196 4.03 1.49 10.53
C ALA A 196 5.38 0.75 10.42
N ASP A 197 5.73 0.25 9.24
CA ASP A 197 7.02 -0.38 8.88
C ASP A 197 8.21 0.61 8.90
#